data_AF-A0A239GJC2-F1
#
_entry.id   AF-A0A239GJC2-F1
#
_cell.length_a   1.000
_cell.length_b   1.000
_cell.length_c   1.000
_cell.angle_alpha   90.00
_cell.angle_beta   90.00
_cell.angle_gamma   90.00
#
_symmetry.space_group_name_H-M   'P 1'
#
loop_
_entity.id
_entity.type
_entity.pdbx_description
1 polymer ?
#
loop_
_entity_poly.entity_id
_entity_poly.type
_entity_poly.pdbx_seq_one_letter_code
_entity_poly.pdbx_strand_id
1 'polypeptide(L)'
;MPTEPNPAAASAAPLYSQTEFDERGNFHYQGDLQQPGESLAAIVARVDRHLRACFPDTRFAMRTQTFSGGRKIIADLLDTPEDLTGRDAQQDFSVKVKDQIERFGFTRSNIYQDSHHCAFFCEVTIGQAYWAALAKRRRAGSMVDSVVSLAAFKRRIKPGDQMKLISAPGWYRSIGTTRAVQAVRSKDIILEGPSYLTLPRAAQFACDGKLVRIAIGTEDSPDAHLLYQWTPAKAA
;
A
#
# COMPACT_ATOMS: atom_id res chain seq x y z
N MET A 1 -53.09 23.33 3.63
CA MET A 1 -52.00 22.46 4.13
C MET A 1 -52.07 21.12 3.42
N PRO A 2 -51.33 20.97 2.33
CA PRO A 2 -50.66 19.70 2.06
C PRO A 2 -49.18 19.99 1.85
N THR A 3 -48.36 19.60 2.82
CA THR A 3 -46.90 19.60 2.68
C THR A 3 -46.57 18.48 1.70
N GLU A 4 -46.10 18.84 0.51
CA GLU A 4 -45.52 17.87 -0.42
C GLU A 4 -44.37 17.13 0.27
N PRO A 5 -44.23 15.80 0.09
CA PRO A 5 -43.11 15.07 0.64
C PRO A 5 -41.81 15.59 0.00
N ASN A 6 -40.96 16.18 0.84
CA ASN A 6 -39.62 16.60 0.50
C ASN A 6 -38.82 15.42 -0.10
N PRO A 7 -38.41 15.48 -1.38
CA PRO A 7 -37.68 14.38 -2.04
C PRO A 7 -36.22 14.26 -1.58
N ALA A 8 -35.77 15.09 -0.61
CA ALA A 8 -34.39 15.12 -0.11
C ALA A 8 -34.11 14.18 1.09
N ALA A 9 -34.96 13.18 1.35
CA ALA A 9 -34.71 12.16 2.36
C ALA A 9 -34.59 10.75 1.75
N ALA A 10 -33.89 10.63 0.61
CA ALA A 10 -33.26 9.36 0.27
C ALA A 10 -32.11 9.16 1.27
N SER A 11 -32.43 8.58 2.43
CA SER A 11 -31.43 7.97 3.31
C SER A 11 -30.56 7.07 2.45
N ALA A 12 -29.33 7.48 2.15
CA ALA A 12 -28.37 6.62 1.48
C ALA A 12 -28.21 5.40 2.38
N ALA A 13 -28.58 4.22 1.88
CA ALA A 13 -28.50 2.99 2.66
C ALA A 13 -27.10 2.88 3.28
N PRO A 14 -26.99 2.50 4.57
CA PRO A 14 -25.71 2.44 5.26
C PRO A 14 -24.75 1.52 4.51
N LEU A 15 -23.47 1.89 4.48
CA LEU A 15 -22.44 1.02 3.91
C LEU A 15 -22.19 -0.19 4.81
N TYR A 16 -21.56 -1.23 4.25
CA TYR A 16 -21.27 -2.46 4.99
C TYR A 16 -20.45 -2.17 6.25
N SER A 17 -19.40 -1.35 6.13
CA SER A 17 -18.53 -0.92 7.23
C SER A 17 -19.22 -0.09 8.31
N GLN A 18 -20.37 0.51 7.98
CA GLN A 18 -21.17 1.36 8.87
C GLN A 18 -22.29 0.57 9.57
N THR A 19 -22.46 -0.70 9.22
CA THR A 19 -23.49 -1.56 9.80
C THR A 19 -22.98 -2.16 11.10
N GLU A 20 -23.71 -1.95 12.19
CA GLU A 20 -23.37 -2.48 13.52
C GLU A 20 -24.08 -3.81 13.78
N PHE A 21 -23.52 -4.58 14.73
CA PHE A 21 -24.21 -5.74 15.29
C PHE A 21 -25.28 -5.28 16.28
N ASP A 22 -26.41 -5.96 16.31
CA ASP A 22 -27.39 -5.75 17.36
C ASP A 22 -26.93 -6.34 18.71
N GLU A 23 -27.66 -6.06 19.77
CA GLU A 23 -27.37 -6.55 21.13
C GLU A 23 -27.30 -8.09 21.22
N ARG A 24 -27.92 -8.80 20.27
CA ARG A 24 -27.95 -10.27 20.19
C ARG A 24 -26.86 -10.81 19.25
N GLY A 25 -25.95 -9.96 18.81
CA GLY A 25 -24.85 -10.31 17.92
C GLY A 25 -25.29 -10.60 16.48
N ASN A 26 -26.52 -10.24 16.08
CA ASN A 26 -26.94 -10.35 14.69
C ASN A 26 -26.37 -9.19 13.88
N PHE A 27 -25.93 -9.50 12.67
CA PHE A 27 -25.55 -8.53 11.66
C PHE A 27 -26.36 -8.79 10.41
N HIS A 28 -27.03 -7.76 9.93
CA HIS A 28 -27.80 -7.81 8.71
C HIS A 28 -27.44 -6.62 7.82
N TYR A 29 -26.80 -6.94 6.71
CA TYR A 29 -26.49 -6.00 5.67
C TYR A 29 -27.15 -6.43 4.36
N GLN A 30 -27.75 -5.48 3.67
CA GLN A 30 -28.36 -5.66 2.37
C GLN A 30 -27.91 -4.51 1.47
N GLY A 31 -27.09 -4.81 0.46
CA GLY A 31 -26.64 -3.83 -0.49
C GLY A 31 -27.79 -3.32 -1.36
N ASP A 32 -27.77 -2.03 -1.69
CA ASP A 32 -28.80 -1.35 -2.48
C ASP A 32 -28.75 -1.73 -3.97
N LEU A 33 -27.62 -2.26 -4.45
CA LEU A 33 -27.43 -2.75 -5.83
C LEU A 33 -27.58 -4.27 -5.95
N GLN A 34 -27.91 -4.96 -4.87
CA GLN A 34 -28.08 -6.40 -4.83
C GLN A 34 -29.24 -6.85 -5.72
N GLN A 35 -29.01 -7.91 -6.50
CA GLN A 35 -30.05 -8.57 -7.29
C GLN A 35 -30.16 -10.06 -6.90
N PRO A 36 -31.34 -10.52 -6.45
CA PRO A 36 -31.54 -11.92 -6.09
C PRO A 36 -31.29 -12.89 -7.26
N GLY A 37 -30.68 -14.04 -6.96
CA GLY A 37 -30.47 -15.11 -7.95
C GLY A 37 -29.37 -14.85 -8.98
N GLU A 38 -28.62 -13.75 -8.86
CA GLU A 38 -27.60 -13.39 -9.85
C GLU A 38 -26.36 -14.32 -9.78
N SER A 39 -25.88 -14.73 -10.96
CA SER A 39 -24.65 -15.52 -11.08
C SER A 39 -23.43 -14.70 -10.64
N LEU A 40 -22.38 -15.37 -10.13
CA LEU A 40 -21.17 -14.68 -9.68
C LEU A 40 -20.51 -13.86 -10.80
N ALA A 41 -20.51 -14.40 -12.03
CA ALA A 41 -19.94 -13.72 -13.18
C ALA A 41 -20.69 -12.42 -13.52
N ALA A 42 -22.02 -12.43 -13.45
CA ALA A 42 -22.84 -11.24 -13.70
C ALA A 42 -22.63 -10.17 -12.61
N ILE A 43 -22.58 -10.59 -11.33
CA ILE A 43 -22.24 -9.71 -10.21
C ILE A 43 -20.89 -9.03 -10.46
N VAL A 44 -19.85 -9.81 -10.78
CA VAL A 44 -18.49 -9.30 -10.97
C VAL A 44 -18.40 -8.33 -12.15
N ALA A 45 -19.11 -8.60 -13.25
CA ALA A 45 -19.14 -7.69 -14.39
C ALA A 45 -19.77 -6.32 -14.03
N ARG A 46 -20.80 -6.32 -13.18
CA ARG A 46 -21.42 -5.08 -12.68
C ARG A 46 -20.54 -4.37 -11.65
N VAL A 47 -19.91 -5.12 -10.76
CA VAL A 47 -18.93 -4.60 -9.79
C VAL A 47 -17.76 -3.95 -10.51
N ASP A 48 -17.16 -4.58 -11.53
CA ASP A 48 -16.04 -3.99 -12.30
C ASP A 48 -16.43 -2.65 -12.92
N ARG A 49 -17.60 -2.59 -13.55
CA ARG A 49 -18.13 -1.34 -14.12
C ARG A 49 -18.37 -0.28 -13.04
N HIS A 50 -18.93 -0.67 -11.91
CA HIS A 50 -19.22 0.23 -10.78
C HIS A 50 -17.94 0.79 -10.16
N LEU A 51 -16.94 -0.05 -9.91
CA LEU A 51 -15.65 0.38 -9.37
C LEU A 51 -14.93 1.36 -10.32
N ARG A 52 -14.98 1.14 -11.63
CA ARG A 52 -14.45 2.10 -12.61
C ARG A 52 -15.15 3.46 -12.58
N ALA A 53 -16.44 3.48 -12.27
CA ALA A 53 -17.21 4.72 -12.13
C ALA A 53 -16.91 5.44 -10.82
N CYS A 54 -16.78 4.70 -9.71
CA CYS A 54 -16.46 5.26 -8.39
C CYS A 54 -15.00 5.70 -8.24
N PHE A 55 -14.08 5.02 -8.92
CA PHE A 55 -12.64 5.24 -8.81
C PHE A 55 -12.01 5.39 -10.21
N PRO A 56 -12.24 6.52 -10.90
CA PRO A 56 -11.85 6.69 -12.31
C PRO A 56 -10.33 6.63 -12.54
N ASP A 57 -9.54 7.07 -11.56
CA ASP A 57 -8.08 7.07 -11.61
C ASP A 57 -7.44 5.80 -11.02
N THR A 58 -8.26 4.82 -10.63
CA THR A 58 -7.82 3.57 -10.02
C THR A 58 -8.04 2.41 -10.97
N ARG A 59 -7.09 1.48 -11.00
CA ARG A 59 -7.14 0.28 -11.83
C ARG A 59 -7.20 -0.95 -10.95
N PHE A 60 -8.18 -1.79 -11.22
CA PHE A 60 -8.37 -3.07 -10.57
C PHE A 60 -8.29 -4.21 -11.59
N ALA A 61 -7.85 -5.39 -11.14
CA ALA A 61 -8.16 -6.66 -11.78
C ALA A 61 -9.13 -7.42 -10.87
N MET A 62 -10.25 -7.87 -11.44
CA MET A 62 -11.24 -8.65 -10.72
C MET A 62 -10.97 -10.14 -10.89
N ARG A 63 -10.92 -10.88 -9.78
CA ARG A 63 -10.87 -12.34 -9.75
C ARG A 63 -12.02 -12.90 -8.92
N THR A 64 -12.33 -14.16 -9.18
CA THR A 64 -13.34 -14.90 -8.42
C THR A 64 -12.77 -16.24 -7.96
N GLN A 65 -13.32 -16.74 -6.85
CA GLN A 65 -13.01 -18.07 -6.35
C GLN A 65 -14.29 -18.72 -5.82
N THR A 66 -14.44 -20.02 -6.06
CA THR A 66 -15.51 -20.85 -5.48
C THR A 66 -14.89 -21.94 -4.61
N PHE A 67 -15.49 -22.21 -3.46
CA PHE A 67 -15.04 -23.21 -2.50
C PHE A 67 -16.24 -23.80 -1.75
N SER A 68 -16.02 -24.83 -0.93
CA SER A 68 -17.10 -25.55 -0.22
C SER A 68 -17.96 -24.65 0.67
N GLY A 69 -17.39 -23.56 1.21
CA GLY A 69 -18.08 -22.59 2.05
C GLY A 69 -18.66 -21.38 1.32
N GLY A 70 -18.58 -21.33 -0.02
CA GLY A 70 -19.22 -20.27 -0.80
C GLY A 70 -18.39 -19.76 -1.98
N ARG A 71 -18.54 -18.48 -2.28
CA ARG A 71 -17.92 -17.81 -3.42
C ARG A 71 -17.31 -16.48 -2.98
N LYS A 72 -16.20 -16.09 -3.59
CA LYS A 72 -15.43 -14.90 -3.24
C LYS A 72 -15.17 -14.04 -4.47
N ILE A 73 -15.24 -12.73 -4.28
CA ILE A 73 -14.78 -11.69 -5.21
C ILE A 73 -13.49 -11.10 -4.64
N ILE A 74 -12.46 -11.02 -5.48
CA ILE A 74 -11.17 -10.44 -5.14
C ILE A 74 -10.91 -9.27 -6.09
N ALA A 75 -10.73 -8.08 -5.55
CA ALA A 75 -10.30 -6.90 -6.30
C ALA A 75 -8.79 -6.68 -6.07
N ASP A 76 -7.97 -7.04 -7.05
CA ASP A 76 -6.54 -6.77 -6.99
C ASP A 76 -6.26 -5.35 -7.49
N LEU A 77 -5.71 -4.52 -6.61
CA LEU A 77 -5.30 -3.17 -6.95
C LEU A 77 -4.05 -3.22 -7.85
N LEU A 78 -4.18 -2.69 -9.06
CA LEU A 78 -3.10 -2.58 -10.03
C LEU A 78 -2.44 -1.21 -9.98
N ASP A 79 -3.23 -0.16 -9.80
CA ASP A 79 -2.74 1.22 -9.73
C ASP A 79 -3.77 2.17 -9.09
N THR A 80 -3.30 3.20 -8.38
CA THR A 80 -4.10 4.34 -7.90
C THR A 80 -3.17 5.54 -7.64
N PRO A 81 -3.60 6.79 -7.83
CA PRO A 81 -2.82 7.96 -7.44
C PRO A 81 -2.53 8.02 -5.94
N GLU A 82 -3.35 7.40 -5.09
CA GLU A 82 -3.17 7.40 -3.64
C GLU A 82 -1.88 6.70 -3.21
N ASP A 83 -1.24 7.25 -2.17
CA ASP A 83 -0.07 6.66 -1.54
C ASP A 83 -0.49 5.76 -0.37
N LEU A 84 -0.53 4.46 -0.64
CA LEU A 84 -0.97 3.44 0.31
C LEU A 84 0.21 2.84 1.08
N THR A 85 1.32 3.57 1.25
CA THR A 85 2.47 3.04 2.03
C THR A 85 2.15 2.91 3.52
N GLY A 86 1.28 3.79 4.05
CA GLY A 86 0.83 3.72 5.45
C GLY A 86 -0.22 2.63 5.65
N ARG A 87 -0.14 1.88 6.76
CA ARG A 87 -1.11 0.82 7.10
C ARG A 87 -2.53 1.34 7.24
N ASP A 88 -2.70 2.52 7.85
CA ASP A 88 -4.02 3.15 7.98
C ASP A 88 -4.59 3.52 6.61
N ALA A 89 -3.77 4.07 5.71
CA ALA A 89 -4.19 4.36 4.33
C ALA A 89 -4.57 3.09 3.55
N GLN A 90 -3.83 1.99 3.72
CA GLN A 90 -4.19 0.69 3.11
C GLN A 90 -5.53 0.19 3.62
N GLN A 91 -5.75 0.28 4.94
CA GLN A 91 -6.98 -0.18 5.58
C GLN A 91 -8.16 0.68 5.12
N ASP A 92 -8.04 2.00 5.18
CA ASP A 92 -9.07 2.95 4.76
C ASP A 92 -9.44 2.75 3.28
N PHE A 93 -8.44 2.61 2.41
CA PHE A 93 -8.66 2.33 1.00
C PHE A 93 -9.39 1.00 0.80
N SER A 94 -8.94 -0.06 1.49
CA SER A 94 -9.56 -1.38 1.40
C SER A 94 -11.01 -1.36 1.88
N VAL A 95 -11.32 -0.66 2.97
CA VAL A 95 -12.68 -0.47 3.49
C VAL A 95 -13.55 0.25 2.46
N LYS A 96 -13.08 1.38 1.91
CA LYS A 96 -13.81 2.14 0.89
C LYS A 96 -14.15 1.31 -0.34
N VAL A 97 -13.21 0.51 -0.84
CA VAL A 97 -13.43 -0.36 -2.00
C VAL A 97 -14.39 -1.50 -1.64
N LYS A 98 -14.19 -2.16 -0.49
CA LYS A 98 -15.10 -3.21 -0.01
C LYS A 98 -16.53 -2.72 0.10
N ASP A 99 -16.74 -1.55 0.70
CA ASP A 99 -18.08 -0.95 0.82
C ASP A 99 -18.76 -0.80 -0.54
N GLN A 100 -18.04 -0.47 -1.62
CA GLN A 100 -18.63 -0.40 -2.94
C GLN A 100 -18.93 -1.76 -3.56
N ILE A 101 -18.15 -2.80 -3.24
CA ILE A 101 -18.40 -4.17 -3.71
C ILE A 101 -19.58 -4.79 -2.97
N GLU A 102 -19.62 -4.62 -1.64
CA GLU A 102 -20.66 -5.18 -0.77
C GLU A 102 -22.06 -4.69 -1.15
N ARG A 103 -22.21 -3.49 -1.74
CA ARG A 103 -23.50 -3.00 -2.27
C ARG A 103 -24.19 -3.94 -3.26
N PHE A 104 -23.48 -4.88 -3.88
CA PHE A 104 -24.05 -5.91 -4.77
C PHE A 104 -24.43 -7.21 -4.05
N GLY A 105 -24.12 -7.32 -2.76
CA GLY A 105 -24.31 -8.48 -1.94
C GLY A 105 -25.28 -8.26 -0.79
N PHE A 106 -25.35 -9.28 0.05
CA PHE A 106 -25.98 -9.23 1.35
C PHE A 106 -25.12 -10.05 2.30
N THR A 107 -25.23 -9.76 3.59
CA THR A 107 -24.60 -10.56 4.64
C THR A 107 -25.56 -10.66 5.82
N ARG A 108 -25.76 -11.89 6.29
CA ARG A 108 -26.51 -12.23 7.48
C ARG A 108 -25.64 -13.12 8.34
N SER A 109 -25.27 -12.65 9.52
CA SER A 109 -24.44 -13.43 10.43
C SER A 109 -24.83 -13.24 11.87
N ASN A 110 -24.49 -14.20 12.72
CA ASN A 110 -24.55 -14.06 14.16
C ASN A 110 -23.24 -14.50 14.79
N ILE A 111 -22.57 -13.58 15.50
CA ILE A 111 -21.25 -13.82 16.11
C ILE A 111 -21.30 -14.81 17.28
N TYR A 112 -22.43 -14.93 17.96
CA TYR A 112 -22.61 -15.84 19.09
C TYR A 112 -22.98 -17.26 18.67
N GLN A 113 -23.50 -17.42 17.45
CA GLN A 113 -23.98 -18.70 16.93
C GLN A 113 -23.09 -19.27 15.81
N ASP A 114 -21.95 -18.62 15.54
CA ASP A 114 -21.02 -18.98 14.45
C ASP A 114 -21.74 -19.18 13.11
N SER A 115 -22.77 -18.35 12.85
CA SER A 115 -23.54 -18.41 11.61
C SER A 115 -23.12 -17.28 10.69
N HIS A 116 -22.85 -17.61 9.43
CA HIS A 116 -22.47 -16.64 8.42
C HIS A 116 -23.02 -17.04 7.06
N HIS A 117 -23.90 -16.19 6.51
CA HIS A 117 -24.53 -16.40 5.22
C HIS A 117 -24.46 -15.10 4.42
N CYS A 118 -23.69 -15.13 3.34
CA CYS A 118 -23.45 -13.96 2.50
C CYS A 118 -23.64 -14.29 1.02
N ALA A 119 -23.85 -13.26 0.21
CA ALA A 119 -23.91 -13.40 -1.24
C ALA A 119 -22.55 -13.83 -1.81
N PHE A 120 -21.46 -13.32 -1.26
CA PHE A 120 -20.08 -13.65 -1.58
C PHE A 120 -19.17 -13.10 -0.47
N PHE A 121 -17.96 -13.62 -0.38
CA PHE A 121 -16.88 -13.01 0.40
C PHE A 121 -16.18 -11.93 -0.42
N CYS A 122 -15.76 -10.83 0.21
CA CYS A 122 -15.05 -9.75 -0.47
C CYS A 122 -13.61 -9.58 0.05
N GLU A 123 -12.66 -9.52 -0.88
CA GLU A 123 -11.25 -9.30 -0.59
C GLU A 123 -10.69 -8.21 -1.50
N VAL A 124 -9.90 -7.30 -0.94
CA VAL A 124 -9.16 -6.28 -1.68
C VAL A 124 -7.69 -6.53 -1.43
N THR A 125 -6.90 -6.69 -2.48
CA THR A 125 -5.46 -6.97 -2.35
C THR A 125 -4.66 -5.79 -2.89
N ILE A 126 -3.63 -5.41 -2.15
CA ILE A 126 -2.66 -4.39 -2.56
C ILE A 126 -1.36 -5.13 -2.90
N GLY A 127 -1.31 -5.62 -4.14
CA GLY A 127 -0.27 -6.54 -4.59
C GLY A 127 0.94 -5.87 -5.25
N GLN A 128 1.87 -6.70 -5.73
CA GLN A 128 3.11 -6.26 -6.38
C GLN A 128 2.90 -5.28 -7.54
N ALA A 129 1.80 -5.41 -8.29
CA ALA A 129 1.50 -4.52 -9.42
C ALA A 129 1.32 -3.05 -8.97
N TYR A 130 0.52 -2.83 -7.92
CA TYR A 130 0.37 -1.50 -7.32
C TYR A 130 1.70 -0.95 -6.84
N TRP A 131 2.47 -1.76 -6.10
CA TRP A 131 3.77 -1.33 -5.58
C TRP A 131 4.75 -0.96 -6.70
N ALA A 132 4.79 -1.73 -7.80
CA ALA A 132 5.60 -1.40 -8.95
C ALA A 132 5.14 -0.08 -9.64
N ALA A 133 3.84 0.17 -9.73
CA ALA A 133 3.29 1.40 -10.27
C ALA A 133 3.62 2.61 -9.38
N LEU A 134 3.47 2.46 -8.06
CA LEU A 134 3.86 3.46 -7.07
C LEU A 134 5.37 3.74 -7.14
N ALA A 135 6.20 2.71 -7.24
CA ALA A 135 7.64 2.83 -7.45
C ALA A 135 7.96 3.66 -8.68
N LYS A 136 7.26 3.42 -9.80
CA LYS A 136 7.46 4.16 -11.05
C LYS A 136 7.07 5.64 -10.91
N ARG A 137 5.96 5.94 -10.23
CA ARG A 137 5.55 7.33 -9.93
C ARG A 137 6.55 8.01 -9.00
N ARG A 138 6.97 7.33 -7.94
CA ARG A 138 7.96 7.83 -6.97
C ARG A 138 9.37 7.95 -7.56
N ARG A 139 9.76 7.10 -8.50
CA ARG A 139 11.01 7.23 -9.26
C ARG A 139 11.09 8.55 -10.01
N ALA A 140 9.96 9.15 -10.41
CA ALA A 140 9.96 10.52 -10.93
C ALA A 140 10.32 11.57 -9.86
N GLY A 141 10.25 11.25 -8.56
CA GLY A 141 10.60 12.12 -7.43
C GLY A 141 11.84 11.70 -6.61
N SER A 142 12.43 10.52 -6.83
CA SER A 142 13.56 9.99 -6.05
C SER A 142 14.76 9.59 -6.94
N MET A 143 15.11 10.47 -7.88
CA MET A 143 16.12 10.21 -8.90
C MET A 143 17.54 10.39 -8.34
N VAL A 144 18.16 9.29 -7.89
CA VAL A 144 19.62 9.19 -7.83
C VAL A 144 20.06 8.39 -9.04
N ASP A 145 20.72 9.05 -9.99
CA ASP A 145 21.24 8.38 -11.17
C ASP A 145 22.30 7.35 -10.77
N SER A 146 22.23 6.15 -11.34
CA SER A 146 23.17 5.07 -11.02
C SER A 146 24.48 5.18 -11.81
N VAL A 147 25.15 6.32 -11.71
CA VAL A 147 26.42 6.61 -12.40
C VAL A 147 27.58 5.80 -11.82
N VAL A 148 27.54 5.54 -10.52
CA VAL A 148 28.57 4.79 -9.77
C VAL A 148 27.99 3.44 -9.34
N SER A 149 28.56 2.35 -9.83
CA SER A 149 28.17 1.00 -9.41
C SER A 149 28.53 0.74 -7.94
N LEU A 150 27.82 -0.20 -7.29
CA LEU A 150 28.12 -0.58 -5.90
C LEU A 150 29.60 -0.99 -5.71
N ALA A 151 30.17 -1.73 -6.66
CA ALA A 151 31.58 -2.13 -6.59
C ALA A 151 32.53 -0.93 -6.71
N ALA A 152 32.24 0.02 -7.61
CA ALA A 152 33.03 1.24 -7.75
C ALA A 152 32.90 2.14 -6.50
N PHE A 153 31.69 2.26 -5.95
CA PHE A 153 31.44 3.00 -4.72
C PHE A 153 32.25 2.42 -3.56
N LYS A 154 32.21 1.09 -3.34
CA LYS A 154 32.98 0.42 -2.29
C LYS A 154 34.49 0.64 -2.38
N ARG A 155 35.03 0.87 -3.59
CA ARG A 155 36.45 1.20 -3.80
C ARG A 155 36.77 2.66 -3.51
N ARG A 156 35.79 3.57 -3.61
CA ARG A 156 35.99 5.01 -3.44
C ARG A 156 35.72 5.48 -2.01
N ILE A 157 34.70 4.91 -1.36
CA ILE A 157 34.37 5.26 0.03
C ILE A 157 35.48 4.78 0.96
N LYS A 158 35.89 5.63 1.88
CA LYS A 158 37.01 5.36 2.79
C LYS A 158 36.76 5.95 4.19
N PRO A 159 37.48 5.46 5.21
CA PRO A 159 37.47 6.11 6.51
C PRO A 159 37.80 7.61 6.42
N GLY A 160 37.05 8.42 7.16
CA GLY A 160 37.12 9.89 7.13
C GLY A 160 36.13 10.56 6.17
N ASP A 161 35.54 9.82 5.22
CA ASP A 161 34.42 10.35 4.42
C ASP A 161 33.21 10.64 5.32
N GLN A 162 32.32 11.53 4.90
CA GLN A 162 31.11 11.87 5.66
C GLN A 162 29.85 11.41 4.95
N MET A 163 28.91 10.88 5.73
CA MET A 163 27.60 10.42 5.28
C MET A 163 26.52 11.18 6.05
N LYS A 164 25.70 11.97 5.34
CA LYS A 164 24.53 12.66 5.92
C LYS A 164 23.26 11.95 5.50
N LEU A 165 22.45 11.47 6.44
CA LEU A 165 21.15 10.89 6.11
C LEU A 165 20.19 12.01 5.71
N ILE A 166 19.79 12.09 4.45
CA ILE A 166 18.88 13.12 3.94
C ILE A 166 17.44 12.64 3.99
N SER A 167 17.18 11.37 3.66
CA SER A 167 15.83 10.81 3.65
C SER A 167 15.85 9.34 4.07
N ALA A 168 14.80 8.94 4.78
CA ALA A 168 14.54 7.58 5.21
C ALA A 168 13.02 7.39 5.35
N PRO A 169 12.50 6.16 5.21
CA PRO A 169 11.08 5.89 5.37
C PRO A 169 10.67 6.03 6.85
N GLY A 170 9.56 6.73 7.12
CA GLY A 170 9.05 6.93 8.49
C GLY A 170 9.90 7.88 9.35
N TRP A 171 9.75 7.81 10.68
CA TRP A 171 10.43 8.70 11.62
C TRP A 171 11.83 8.19 12.00
N TYR A 172 12.84 8.47 11.17
CA TYR A 172 14.23 8.25 11.54
C TYR A 172 14.77 9.45 12.32
N ARG A 173 15.06 9.26 13.62
CA ARG A 173 15.65 10.30 14.49
C ARG A 173 17.00 10.84 13.99
N SER A 174 17.67 10.12 13.09
CA SER A 174 18.97 10.47 12.52
C SER A 174 18.91 11.24 11.20
N ILE A 175 17.72 11.54 10.67
CA ILE A 175 17.59 12.39 9.47
C ILE A 175 18.24 13.75 9.74
N GLY A 176 19.01 14.25 8.77
CA GLY A 176 19.80 15.47 8.87
C GLY A 176 21.15 15.31 9.57
N THR A 177 21.42 14.18 10.23
CA THR A 177 22.68 13.93 10.94
C THR A 177 23.78 13.54 9.96
N THR A 178 24.92 14.21 10.05
CA THR A 178 26.16 13.85 9.34
C THR A 178 27.04 13.02 10.25
N ARG A 179 27.60 11.91 9.74
CA ARG A 179 28.50 11.03 10.49
C ARG A 179 29.72 10.69 9.66
N ALA A 180 30.89 10.63 10.29
CA ALA A 180 32.10 10.17 9.63
C ALA A 180 32.09 8.64 9.45
N VAL A 181 32.66 8.16 8.34
CA VAL A 181 32.94 6.75 8.10
C VAL A 181 34.15 6.36 8.95
N GLN A 182 33.99 5.38 9.84
CA GLN A 182 35.08 4.85 10.66
C GLN A 182 35.74 3.64 10.01
N ALA A 183 34.95 2.78 9.35
CA ALA A 183 35.45 1.60 8.66
C ALA A 183 34.55 1.21 7.50
N VAL A 184 35.15 0.66 6.45
CA VAL A 184 34.44 0.10 5.29
C VAL A 184 34.72 -1.40 5.26
N ARG A 185 33.66 -2.21 5.36
CA ARG A 185 33.74 -3.67 5.32
C ARG A 185 33.08 -4.20 4.05
N SER A 186 33.16 -5.51 3.84
CA SER A 186 32.59 -6.16 2.67
C SER A 186 31.06 -6.05 2.60
N LYS A 187 30.37 -6.07 3.75
CA LYS A 187 28.90 -6.07 3.84
C LYS A 187 28.32 -4.75 4.35
N ASP A 188 29.10 -3.97 5.09
CA ASP A 188 28.61 -2.80 5.81
C ASP A 188 29.66 -1.69 5.90
N ILE A 189 29.20 -0.48 6.21
CA ILE A 189 30.01 0.71 6.48
C ILE A 189 29.72 1.13 7.91
N ILE A 190 30.76 1.22 8.74
CA ILE A 190 30.64 1.68 10.12
C ILE A 190 30.72 3.20 10.11
N LEU A 191 29.68 3.83 10.65
CA LEU A 191 29.59 5.27 10.85
C LEU A 191 29.93 5.58 12.31
N GLU A 192 30.27 6.83 12.57
CA GLU A 192 30.50 7.33 13.92
C GLU A 192 29.31 7.05 14.85
N GLY A 193 29.63 6.62 16.08
CA GLY A 193 28.65 6.17 17.09
C GLY A 193 28.14 4.74 16.84
N PRO A 194 26.98 4.37 17.41
CA PRO A 194 26.44 3.00 17.30
C PRO A 194 25.70 2.78 15.98
N SER A 195 26.20 3.28 14.85
CA SER A 195 25.47 3.21 13.56
C SER A 195 26.31 2.60 12.46
N TYR A 196 25.65 1.77 11.66
CA TYR A 196 26.25 1.11 10.51
C TYR A 196 25.24 1.13 9.36
N LEU A 197 25.78 1.01 8.15
CA LEU A 197 25.04 1.04 6.90
C LEU A 197 25.29 -0.28 6.16
N THR A 198 24.26 -1.12 6.07
CA THR A 198 24.35 -2.39 5.35
C THR A 198 24.24 -2.13 3.85
N LEU A 199 25.19 -2.65 3.08
CA LEU A 199 25.19 -2.54 1.64
C LEU A 199 24.21 -3.56 1.03
N PRO A 200 23.32 -3.14 0.13
CA PRO A 200 22.32 -4.03 -0.46
C PRO A 200 22.92 -4.80 -1.65
N ARG A 201 22.10 -5.59 -2.35
CA ARG A 201 22.51 -6.18 -3.64
C ARG A 201 22.68 -5.07 -4.69
N ALA A 202 23.44 -5.33 -5.76
CA ALA A 202 23.73 -4.33 -6.78
C ALA A 202 22.47 -3.69 -7.41
N ALA A 203 21.41 -4.48 -7.66
CA ALA A 203 20.14 -3.98 -8.21
C ALA A 203 19.35 -3.06 -7.25
N GLN A 204 19.73 -3.02 -5.97
CA GLN A 204 19.09 -2.28 -4.88
C GLN A 204 19.92 -1.07 -4.44
N PHE A 205 21.00 -0.76 -5.16
CA PHE A 205 21.91 0.34 -4.92
C PHE A 205 21.86 1.35 -6.06
N ALA A 206 21.91 2.64 -5.77
CA ALA A 206 22.18 3.69 -6.75
C ALA A 206 23.08 4.77 -6.15
N CYS A 207 23.98 5.32 -6.96
CA CYS A 207 24.87 6.40 -6.55
C CYS A 207 25.25 7.27 -7.74
N ASP A 208 25.06 8.58 -7.63
CA ASP A 208 25.41 9.57 -8.67
C ASP A 208 26.81 10.19 -8.46
N GLY A 209 27.52 9.71 -7.44
CA GLY A 209 28.82 10.25 -6.99
C GLY A 209 28.73 11.25 -5.83
N LYS A 210 27.53 11.69 -5.46
CA LYS A 210 27.26 12.54 -4.28
C LYS A 210 26.12 12.00 -3.42
N LEU A 211 25.04 11.55 -4.04
CA LEU A 211 23.91 10.91 -3.37
C LEU A 211 24.05 9.40 -3.45
N VAL A 212 23.73 8.73 -2.35
CA VAL A 212 23.79 7.28 -2.23
C VAL A 212 22.42 6.78 -1.77
N ARG A 213 21.76 5.99 -2.61
CA ARG A 213 20.46 5.38 -2.34
C ARG A 213 20.62 3.89 -2.07
N ILE A 214 20.07 3.44 -0.95
CA ILE A 214 20.11 2.03 -0.51
C ILE A 214 18.69 1.57 -0.24
N ALA A 215 18.22 0.58 -1.00
CA ALA A 215 16.93 -0.03 -0.71
C ALA A 215 16.99 -0.83 0.59
N ILE A 216 16.01 -0.61 1.45
CA ILE A 216 15.78 -1.31 2.72
C ILE A 216 14.36 -1.90 2.78
N GLY A 217 13.73 -2.07 1.61
CA GLY A 217 12.34 -2.48 1.51
C GLY A 217 12.05 -3.86 2.07
N THR A 218 10.88 -4.00 2.68
CA THR A 218 10.28 -5.25 3.13
C THR A 218 9.13 -5.65 2.20
N GLU A 219 8.49 -6.79 2.44
CA GLU A 219 7.30 -7.19 1.68
C GLU A 219 6.16 -6.16 1.78
N ASP A 220 5.99 -5.55 2.97
CA ASP A 220 5.00 -4.51 3.23
C ASP A 220 5.41 -3.11 2.73
N SER A 221 6.69 -2.90 2.37
CA SER A 221 7.20 -1.63 1.87
C SER A 221 8.36 -1.83 0.89
N PRO A 222 8.11 -2.36 -0.30
CA PRO A 222 9.16 -2.82 -1.22
C PRO A 222 10.06 -1.69 -1.74
N ASP A 223 9.59 -0.43 -1.69
CA ASP A 223 10.31 0.76 -2.16
C ASP A 223 11.04 1.54 -1.06
N ALA A 224 10.94 1.12 0.20
CA ALA A 224 11.61 1.79 1.29
C ALA A 224 13.12 1.86 1.03
N HIS A 225 13.71 3.05 1.15
CA HIS A 225 15.12 3.28 0.88
C HIS A 225 15.68 4.38 1.78
N LEU A 226 16.96 4.26 2.09
CA LEU A 226 17.74 5.32 2.70
C LEU A 226 18.41 6.14 1.61
N LEU A 227 18.42 7.46 1.78
CA LEU A 227 19.13 8.40 0.93
C LEU A 227 20.17 9.15 1.77
N TYR A 228 21.44 8.97 1.39
CA TYR A 228 22.56 9.65 2.02
C TYR A 228 23.19 10.66 1.07
N GLN A 229 23.68 11.76 1.61
CA GLN A 229 24.71 12.59 1.00
C GLN A 229 26.07 12.05 1.40
N TRP A 230 26.91 11.76 0.42
CA TRP A 230 28.30 11.38 0.60
C TRP A 230 29.20 12.56 0.26
N THR A 231 30.02 12.94 1.23
CA THR A 231 31.07 13.95 1.07
C THR A 231 32.42 13.27 1.27
N PRO A 232 33.26 13.17 0.23
CA PRO A 232 34.61 12.62 0.37
C PRO A 232 35.43 13.42 1.39
N ALA A 233 36.27 12.73 2.14
CA ALA A 233 37.26 13.38 2.98
C ALA A 233 38.12 14.31 2.12
N LYS A 234 38.34 15.55 2.58
CA LYS A 234 39.29 16.47 1.95
C LYS A 234 40.63 15.74 1.83
N ALA A 235 41.20 15.71 0.62
CA ALA A 235 42.58 15.27 0.48
C ALA A 235 43.44 16.21 1.33
N ALA A 236 44.14 15.63 2.31
CA ALA A 236 45.17 16.34 3.05
C ALA A 236 46.35 16.64 2.14
#